data_AF-A0A3G2S9S8-F1
#
_entry.id   AF-A0A3G2S9S8-F1
#
_cell.length_a   1.000
_cell.length_b   1.000
_cell.length_c   1.000
_cell.angle_alpha   90.00
_cell.angle_beta   90.00
_cell.angle_gamma   90.00
#
_symmetry.space_group_name_H-M   'P 1'
#
loop_
_entity.id
_entity.type
_entity.pdbx_description
1 polymer ?
#
loop_
_entity_poly.entity_id
_entity_poly.type
_entity_poly.pdbx_seq_one_letter_code
_entity_poly.pdbx_strand_id
1 'polypeptide(L)'
;MPRPAPPPPPPAQPGEYIQTAATGNKISRRSCIYGASNIVLGGKCIVHTGAMIRGDLVRVLRTQGSSSSVVIVTGRYLRLEQGSILHPPAKTYQGVFSYFPMRIGDYVRIGAHSIVEAAQIGSHVDIGERCIIGRFCVIRDGAQILDGAVLAPQTVVPSHCIYGGSPARRVGTLPESFTSSHELDSRCRRSLCYTMTIPVRLPSLLDTDLYKFTMQQAVLHHFPDTQVTYHFTNRAGDMLFTRECADQIQLAINHLGTLRLTPDELEWLRTSCAYLREPYLSFLREFALRPAEQVQLCYTPVNDTHGTLGIDIRGAWKDVILYEVPVMAIISETYFAMCDTDWRLDGQREQAYRKGRDLLEHGIVLSEFGTRRRRSLATHEAVMDGLVQAHKDVQAAHLPKAGRLLGTSNVHLAKKYGLVPSGTIAHEWTMGIATLMGYEHSNLHALLLWDKVYQPPAFTPTQPSEDLTIALTDTFSTKVFWEDITSNPLGSDILKRWRGLRQDSGDSGAFVQHALDMYRKMGIDPSTKLVIFSDGLNVSRCKELQRMAEECGIRAGFGVGTNLTNDFCRVSDGTPSRALNMVIKLSSVQGKPAIKISDDLTKNTGDPDEVAYVQL
;
A
#
# COMPACT_ATOMS: atom_id res chain seq x y z
N MET A 1 52.46 -29.03 26.02
CA MET A 1 52.21 -27.74 25.35
C MET A 1 51.72 -27.98 23.93
N PRO A 2 50.44 -27.68 23.61
CA PRO A 2 49.94 -27.66 22.24
C PRO A 2 50.06 -26.26 21.63
N ARG A 3 50.33 -26.18 20.32
CA ARG A 3 50.48 -24.93 19.55
C ARG A 3 49.18 -24.09 19.56
N PRO A 4 49.27 -22.75 19.49
CA PRO A 4 48.09 -21.88 19.43
C PRO A 4 47.38 -22.02 18.08
N ALA A 5 46.04 -21.94 18.12
CA ALA A 5 45.19 -21.91 16.94
C ALA A 5 45.35 -20.59 16.17
N PRO A 6 45.26 -20.58 14.82
CA PRO A 6 45.31 -19.34 14.05
C PRO A 6 44.00 -18.54 14.23
N PRO A 7 44.06 -17.19 14.14
CA PRO A 7 42.88 -16.33 14.32
C PRO A 7 41.95 -16.39 13.09
N PRO A 8 40.64 -16.14 13.25
CA PRO A 8 39.71 -16.10 12.12
C PRO A 8 39.79 -14.75 11.40
N PRO A 9 39.61 -14.68 10.08
CA PRO A 9 39.29 -13.43 9.41
C PRO A 9 37.77 -13.15 9.48
N PRO A 10 37.32 -11.92 9.82
CA PRO A 10 36.01 -11.41 9.40
C PRO A 10 36.18 -10.35 8.28
N PRO A 11 35.12 -9.87 7.60
CA PRO A 11 34.20 -10.55 6.69
C PRO A 11 34.14 -9.86 5.29
N ALA A 12 33.53 -10.52 4.30
CA ALA A 12 32.82 -9.84 3.21
C ALA A 12 31.65 -10.73 2.77
N GLN A 13 30.41 -10.25 2.94
CA GLN A 13 29.26 -10.98 2.39
C GLN A 13 29.29 -10.87 0.86
N PRO A 14 29.39 -11.98 0.10
CA PRO A 14 29.41 -11.93 -1.35
C PRO A 14 28.00 -11.65 -1.89
N GLY A 15 27.89 -10.77 -2.89
CA GLY A 15 26.62 -10.46 -3.55
C GLY A 15 25.86 -11.69 -4.07
N GLU A 16 24.53 -11.58 -4.13
CA GLU A 16 23.55 -12.63 -4.47
C GLU A 16 23.74 -13.24 -5.88
N TYR A 17 24.36 -12.50 -6.81
CA TYR A 17 24.56 -12.89 -8.20
C TYR A 17 26.04 -13.05 -8.57
N ILE A 18 26.33 -14.07 -9.37
CA ILE A 18 27.59 -14.27 -10.07
C ILE A 18 27.49 -13.53 -11.40
N GLN A 19 28.40 -12.58 -11.64
CA GLN A 19 28.47 -11.88 -12.92
C GLN A 19 29.66 -12.39 -13.75
N THR A 20 29.39 -12.78 -14.98
CA THR A 20 30.43 -13.19 -15.94
C THR A 20 31.06 -11.94 -16.58
N ALA A 21 32.37 -11.77 -16.41
CA ALA A 21 33.07 -10.55 -16.85
C ALA A 21 33.06 -10.36 -18.38
N ALA A 22 33.16 -11.44 -19.15
CA ALA A 22 33.27 -11.40 -20.62
C ALA A 22 31.92 -11.21 -21.32
N THR A 23 30.85 -11.84 -20.81
CA THR A 23 29.54 -11.89 -21.48
C THR A 23 28.47 -11.09 -20.76
N GLY A 24 28.74 -10.57 -19.54
CA GLY A 24 27.83 -9.71 -18.79
C GLY A 24 26.59 -10.44 -18.23
N ASN A 25 26.57 -11.78 -18.24
CA ASN A 25 25.47 -12.55 -17.67
C ASN A 25 25.49 -12.45 -16.14
N LYS A 26 24.32 -12.37 -15.51
CA LYS A 26 24.10 -12.40 -14.06
C LYS A 26 23.32 -13.65 -13.68
N ILE A 27 23.94 -14.51 -12.87
CA ILE A 27 23.38 -15.79 -12.48
C ILE A 27 23.25 -15.82 -10.96
N SER A 28 22.04 -15.97 -10.43
CA SER A 28 21.83 -16.10 -8.99
C SER A 28 22.59 -17.32 -8.44
N ARG A 29 23.26 -17.16 -7.30
CA ARG A 29 23.92 -18.27 -6.60
C ARG A 29 22.95 -19.36 -6.13
N ARG A 30 21.66 -19.03 -6.05
CA ARG A 30 20.57 -19.92 -5.66
C ARG A 30 19.83 -20.53 -6.86
N SER A 31 20.36 -20.37 -8.08
CA SER A 31 19.84 -21.05 -9.27
C SER A 31 20.45 -22.45 -9.43
N CYS A 32 19.71 -23.36 -10.05
CA CYS A 32 20.11 -24.75 -10.24
C CYS A 32 20.46 -24.99 -11.72
N ILE A 33 21.74 -24.87 -12.07
CA ILE A 33 22.23 -25.12 -13.43
C ILE A 33 22.92 -26.48 -13.48
N TYR A 34 22.37 -27.39 -14.27
CA TYR A 34 22.92 -28.74 -14.48
C TYR A 34 23.55 -28.85 -15.87
N GLY A 35 24.70 -29.51 -15.98
CA GLY A 35 25.39 -29.70 -17.27
C GLY A 35 25.83 -28.40 -17.94
N ALA A 36 26.44 -27.48 -17.18
CA ALA A 36 26.85 -26.15 -17.66
C ALA A 36 27.73 -26.17 -18.93
N SER A 37 28.53 -27.22 -19.15
CA SER A 37 29.33 -27.42 -20.38
C SER A 37 28.49 -27.54 -21.66
N ASN A 38 27.20 -27.82 -21.51
CA ASN A 38 26.25 -28.05 -22.60
C ASN A 38 25.28 -26.88 -22.78
N ILE A 39 25.51 -25.75 -22.08
CA ILE A 39 24.65 -24.57 -22.11
C ILE A 39 25.47 -23.39 -22.64
N VAL A 40 24.93 -22.71 -23.65
CA VAL A 40 25.51 -21.48 -24.18
C VAL A 40 24.56 -20.32 -23.91
N LEU A 41 25.02 -19.33 -23.14
CA LEU A 41 24.30 -18.10 -22.86
C LEU A 41 24.84 -16.96 -23.73
N GLY A 42 24.01 -16.39 -24.59
CA GLY A 42 24.40 -15.42 -25.62
C GLY A 42 24.93 -14.06 -25.11
N GLY A 43 24.72 -13.73 -23.83
CA GLY A 43 25.27 -12.54 -23.18
C GLY A 43 24.21 -11.61 -22.58
N LYS A 44 24.56 -10.90 -21.51
CA LYS A 44 23.66 -10.03 -20.74
C LYS A 44 22.38 -10.71 -20.26
N CYS A 45 22.41 -12.03 -20.07
CA CYS A 45 21.30 -12.81 -19.56
C CYS A 45 21.20 -12.70 -18.03
N ILE A 46 19.99 -12.76 -17.48
CA ILE A 46 19.72 -12.74 -16.04
C ILE A 46 18.99 -14.03 -15.66
N VAL A 47 19.55 -14.77 -14.70
CA VAL A 47 18.95 -15.97 -14.12
C VAL A 47 18.65 -15.71 -12.65
N HIS A 48 17.37 -15.58 -12.31
CA HIS A 48 16.91 -15.27 -10.97
C HIS A 48 16.95 -16.48 -10.02
N THR A 49 16.79 -16.19 -8.72
CA THR A 49 16.83 -17.17 -7.63
C THR A 49 15.82 -18.30 -7.85
N GLY A 50 16.25 -19.56 -7.66
CA GLY A 50 15.39 -20.73 -7.82
C GLY A 50 15.10 -21.16 -9.27
N ALA A 51 15.56 -20.42 -10.28
CA ALA A 51 15.45 -20.86 -11.67
C ALA A 51 16.34 -22.10 -11.92
N MET A 52 15.86 -23.02 -12.75
CA MET A 52 16.52 -24.28 -13.07
C MET A 52 16.77 -24.42 -14.57
N ILE A 53 17.99 -24.79 -14.95
CA ILE A 53 18.37 -25.05 -16.36
C ILE A 53 18.98 -26.45 -16.45
N ARG A 54 18.36 -27.33 -17.25
CA ARG A 54 18.75 -28.75 -17.40
C ARG A 54 19.58 -29.00 -18.67
N GLY A 55 20.86 -28.62 -18.66
CA GLY A 55 21.81 -28.93 -19.74
C GLY A 55 22.43 -30.33 -19.68
N ASP A 56 22.18 -31.08 -18.60
CA ASP A 56 22.59 -32.47 -18.39
C ASP A 56 21.83 -33.47 -19.30
N LEU A 57 20.70 -33.05 -19.85
CA LEU A 57 19.78 -33.88 -20.62
C LEU A 57 20.19 -33.94 -22.11
N VAL A 58 21.12 -34.85 -22.43
CA VAL A 58 21.74 -34.98 -23.76
C VAL A 58 21.12 -36.08 -24.64
N ARG A 59 21.42 -36.03 -25.95
CA ARG A 59 21.07 -37.09 -26.91
C ARG A 59 21.86 -38.37 -26.63
N VAL A 60 21.19 -39.53 -26.59
CA VAL A 60 21.82 -40.84 -26.25
C VAL A 60 22.70 -41.38 -27.39
N LEU A 61 22.37 -41.08 -28.65
CA LEU A 61 23.12 -41.53 -29.82
C LEU A 61 24.25 -40.53 -30.16
N ARG A 62 25.46 -40.79 -29.64
CA ARG A 62 26.69 -40.11 -30.07
C ARG A 62 27.26 -40.81 -31.31
N THR A 63 27.09 -40.23 -32.49
CA THR A 63 27.97 -40.54 -33.62
C THR A 63 29.35 -39.96 -33.34
N GLN A 64 30.40 -40.79 -33.38
CA GLN A 64 31.79 -40.33 -33.24
C GLN A 64 32.08 -39.28 -34.32
N GLY A 65 32.25 -38.01 -33.93
CA GLY A 65 32.63 -36.93 -34.85
C GLY A 65 31.96 -35.57 -34.66
N SER A 66 30.91 -35.42 -33.85
CA SER A 66 30.31 -34.09 -33.58
C SER A 66 30.91 -33.45 -32.32
N SER A 67 31.61 -32.33 -32.49
CA SER A 67 32.43 -31.64 -31.48
C SER A 67 31.66 -30.67 -30.57
N SER A 68 30.32 -30.70 -30.55
CA SER A 68 29.52 -29.78 -29.73
C SER A 68 28.40 -30.53 -29.00
N SER A 69 28.56 -30.72 -27.69
CA SER A 69 27.56 -31.29 -26.78
C SER A 69 26.48 -30.30 -26.33
N VAL A 70 26.31 -29.18 -27.03
CA VAL A 70 25.42 -28.10 -26.63
C VAL A 70 23.95 -28.51 -26.79
N VAL A 71 23.23 -28.48 -25.67
CA VAL A 71 21.81 -28.86 -25.58
C VAL A 71 20.91 -27.64 -25.54
N ILE A 72 21.33 -26.58 -24.84
CA ILE A 72 20.55 -25.35 -24.71
C ILE A 72 21.39 -24.18 -25.24
N VAL A 73 20.90 -23.54 -26.30
CA VAL A 73 21.48 -22.33 -26.86
C VAL A 73 20.52 -21.18 -26.61
N THR A 74 21.00 -20.13 -25.94
CA THR A 74 20.22 -18.92 -25.70
C THR A 74 20.89 -17.72 -26.34
N GLY A 75 20.07 -16.80 -26.87
CA GLY A 75 20.51 -15.51 -27.37
C GLY A 75 20.89 -14.53 -26.24
N ARG A 76 21.04 -13.26 -26.62
CA ARG A 76 21.33 -12.15 -25.70
C ARG A 76 20.07 -11.67 -24.98
N TYR A 77 20.25 -11.12 -23.78
CA TYR A 77 19.15 -10.53 -22.99
C TYR A 77 18.02 -11.52 -22.67
N LEU A 78 18.36 -12.78 -22.38
CA LEU A 78 17.41 -13.73 -21.78
C LEU A 78 17.19 -13.38 -20.31
N ARG A 79 15.93 -13.33 -19.87
CA ARG A 79 15.57 -13.17 -18.46
C ARG A 79 14.74 -14.36 -17.98
N LEU A 80 15.31 -15.13 -17.06
CA LEU A 80 14.64 -16.24 -16.38
C LEU A 80 14.24 -15.81 -14.98
N GLU A 81 12.94 -15.68 -14.76
CA GLU A 81 12.37 -15.27 -13.48
C GLU A 81 12.37 -16.40 -12.44
N GLN A 82 12.05 -16.05 -11.20
CA GLN A 82 12.12 -16.94 -10.04
C GLN A 82 11.39 -18.27 -10.27
N GLY A 83 12.05 -19.39 -9.97
CA GLY A 83 11.44 -20.72 -10.01
C GLY A 83 11.09 -21.24 -11.41
N SER A 84 11.51 -20.57 -12.48
CA SER A 84 11.31 -21.05 -13.86
C SER A 84 12.20 -22.26 -14.18
N ILE A 85 11.71 -23.18 -15.02
CA ILE A 85 12.41 -24.42 -15.38
C ILE A 85 12.58 -24.49 -16.90
N LEU A 86 13.83 -24.49 -17.35
CA LEU A 86 14.21 -24.81 -18.72
C LEU A 86 14.59 -26.29 -18.84
N HIS A 87 13.80 -27.03 -19.61
CA HIS A 87 13.95 -28.46 -19.77
C HIS A 87 13.92 -28.84 -21.26
N PRO A 88 15.00 -29.38 -21.85
CA PRO A 88 15.02 -29.80 -23.25
C PRO A 88 13.89 -30.79 -23.58
N PRO A 89 13.23 -30.68 -24.76
CA PRO A 89 12.18 -31.61 -25.15
C PRO A 89 12.75 -33.02 -25.37
N ALA A 90 11.95 -34.03 -24.99
CA ALA A 90 12.32 -35.43 -25.15
C ALA A 90 11.30 -36.18 -26.00
N LYS A 91 11.79 -37.11 -26.83
CA LYS A 91 10.97 -38.02 -27.63
C LYS A 91 11.58 -39.41 -27.64
N THR A 92 10.73 -40.43 -27.59
CA THR A 92 11.13 -41.81 -27.87
C THR A 92 11.03 -42.06 -29.36
N TYR A 93 12.14 -42.46 -29.99
CA TYR A 93 12.17 -42.83 -31.41
C TYR A 93 12.78 -44.23 -31.53
N GLN A 94 12.07 -45.14 -32.19
CA GLN A 94 12.50 -46.54 -32.40
C GLN A 94 12.98 -47.23 -31.09
N GLY A 95 12.25 -47.04 -29.99
CA GLY A 95 12.58 -47.64 -28.69
C GLY A 95 13.68 -46.94 -27.87
N VAL A 96 14.33 -45.92 -28.42
CA VAL A 96 15.37 -45.15 -27.72
C VAL A 96 14.81 -43.80 -27.27
N PHE A 97 14.81 -43.55 -25.95
CA PHE A 97 14.44 -42.26 -25.36
C PHE A 97 15.60 -41.27 -25.50
N SER A 98 15.33 -40.09 -26.09
CA SER A 98 16.37 -39.10 -26.33
C SER A 98 15.86 -37.68 -26.16
N TYR A 99 16.73 -36.81 -25.63
CA TYR A 99 16.54 -35.37 -25.58
C TYR A 99 17.02 -34.70 -26.87
N PHE A 100 16.37 -33.59 -27.21
CA PHE A 100 16.66 -32.78 -28.39
C PHE A 100 17.12 -31.38 -27.97
N PRO A 101 18.01 -30.74 -28.74
CA PRO A 101 18.50 -29.42 -28.42
C PRO A 101 17.38 -28.38 -28.51
N MET A 102 17.40 -27.42 -27.58
CA MET A 102 16.49 -26.28 -27.51
C MET A 102 17.22 -25.00 -27.90
N ARG A 103 16.57 -24.17 -28.73
CA ARG A 103 17.10 -22.86 -29.17
C ARG A 103 16.19 -21.73 -28.69
N ILE A 104 16.78 -20.72 -28.06
CA ILE A 104 16.10 -19.51 -27.57
C ILE A 104 16.76 -18.29 -28.23
N GLY A 105 15.96 -17.40 -28.81
CA GLY A 105 16.42 -16.18 -29.49
C GLY A 105 16.92 -15.08 -28.56
N ASP A 106 17.09 -13.88 -29.12
CA ASP A 106 17.46 -12.65 -28.39
C ASP A 106 16.20 -12.00 -27.77
N TYR A 107 16.35 -11.30 -26.64
CA TYR A 107 15.25 -10.59 -25.96
C TYR A 107 14.06 -11.51 -25.62
N VAL A 108 14.32 -12.46 -24.73
CA VAL A 108 13.29 -13.41 -24.29
C VAL A 108 13.09 -13.28 -22.79
N ARG A 109 11.83 -13.14 -22.38
CA ARG A 109 11.43 -13.14 -20.97
C ARG A 109 10.65 -14.41 -20.67
N ILE A 110 11.01 -15.08 -19.57
CA ILE A 110 10.30 -16.25 -19.06
C ILE A 110 9.89 -15.97 -17.63
N GLY A 111 8.59 -15.85 -17.42
CA GLY A 111 7.95 -15.50 -16.15
C GLY A 111 8.16 -16.54 -15.05
N ALA A 112 7.86 -16.11 -13.82
CA ALA A 112 8.12 -16.90 -12.62
C ALA A 112 7.32 -18.21 -12.63
N HIS A 113 7.92 -19.27 -12.10
CA HIS A 113 7.31 -20.60 -11.98
C HIS A 113 6.82 -21.23 -13.29
N SER A 114 7.33 -20.78 -14.44
CA SER A 114 6.99 -21.35 -15.75
C SER A 114 7.88 -22.55 -16.10
N ILE A 115 7.28 -23.57 -16.72
CA ILE A 115 7.98 -24.79 -17.19
C ILE A 115 8.04 -24.75 -18.71
N VAL A 116 9.25 -24.86 -19.26
CA VAL A 116 9.47 -24.71 -20.70
C VAL A 116 10.14 -25.94 -21.30
N GLU A 117 9.39 -26.68 -22.12
CA GLU A 117 9.86 -27.82 -22.94
C GLU A 117 9.81 -27.56 -24.45
N ALA A 118 9.93 -26.30 -24.87
CA ALA A 118 9.90 -25.91 -26.29
C ALA A 118 11.13 -26.42 -27.06
N ALA A 119 10.96 -26.70 -28.36
CA ALA A 119 12.10 -26.98 -29.24
C ALA A 119 12.76 -25.67 -29.72
N GLN A 120 11.94 -24.66 -30.01
CA GLN A 120 12.42 -23.38 -30.51
C GLN A 120 11.58 -22.23 -29.94
N ILE A 121 12.27 -21.22 -29.44
CA ILE A 121 11.71 -19.94 -29.03
C ILE A 121 12.43 -18.86 -29.86
N GLY A 122 11.63 -18.05 -30.55
CA GLY A 122 12.09 -16.93 -31.35
C GLY A 122 12.69 -15.79 -30.52
N SER A 123 12.95 -14.66 -31.18
CA SER A 123 13.41 -13.43 -30.54
C SER A 123 12.22 -12.52 -30.19
N HIS A 124 12.39 -11.64 -29.20
CA HIS A 124 11.34 -10.72 -28.72
C HIS A 124 10.08 -11.46 -28.23
N VAL A 125 10.29 -12.53 -27.46
CA VAL A 125 9.20 -13.38 -26.95
C VAL A 125 9.02 -13.16 -25.46
N ASP A 126 7.78 -12.91 -25.06
CA ASP A 126 7.39 -12.74 -23.66
C ASP A 126 6.51 -13.91 -23.20
N ILE A 127 7.01 -14.71 -22.26
CA ILE A 127 6.27 -15.79 -21.63
C ILE A 127 5.89 -15.35 -20.22
N GLY A 128 4.58 -15.29 -19.95
CA GLY A 128 4.02 -14.94 -18.66
C GLY A 128 4.37 -15.91 -17.54
N GLU A 129 3.86 -15.62 -16.35
CA GLU A 129 4.07 -16.39 -15.13
C GLU A 129 3.21 -17.66 -15.10
N ARG A 130 3.71 -18.71 -14.43
CA ARG A 130 3.00 -19.99 -14.23
C ARG A 130 2.55 -20.64 -15.54
N CYS A 131 3.28 -20.42 -16.63
CA CYS A 131 3.00 -21.01 -17.93
C CYS A 131 3.58 -22.42 -18.03
N ILE A 132 2.90 -23.29 -18.78
CA ILE A 132 3.40 -24.63 -19.11
C ILE A 132 3.54 -24.72 -20.64
N ILE A 133 4.77 -24.74 -21.12
CA ILE A 133 5.07 -24.85 -22.55
C ILE A 133 5.38 -26.30 -22.87
N GLY A 134 4.45 -26.95 -23.57
CA GLY A 134 4.55 -28.36 -23.90
C GLY A 134 5.73 -28.72 -24.82
N ARG A 135 6.03 -30.01 -24.86
CA ARG A 135 7.14 -30.59 -25.62
C ARG A 135 7.08 -30.24 -27.11
N PHE A 136 8.23 -29.86 -27.67
CA PHE A 136 8.38 -29.53 -29.10
C PHE A 136 7.50 -28.38 -29.58
N CYS A 137 7.05 -27.49 -28.68
CA CYS A 137 6.45 -26.24 -29.12
C CYS A 137 7.45 -25.39 -29.91
N VAL A 138 6.93 -24.65 -30.88
CA VAL A 138 7.69 -23.68 -31.67
C VAL A 138 7.03 -22.31 -31.50
N ILE A 139 7.69 -21.42 -30.78
CA ILE A 139 7.22 -20.05 -30.56
C ILE A 139 8.01 -19.15 -31.51
N ARG A 140 7.32 -18.46 -32.42
CA ARG A 140 7.95 -17.56 -33.40
C ARG A 140 8.20 -16.17 -32.81
N ASP A 141 8.95 -15.36 -33.55
CA ASP A 141 9.42 -14.05 -33.09
C ASP A 141 8.26 -13.09 -32.77
N GLY A 142 8.40 -12.27 -31.72
CA GLY A 142 7.39 -11.29 -31.35
C GLY A 142 6.11 -11.87 -30.75
N ALA A 143 6.11 -13.14 -30.33
CA ALA A 143 4.94 -13.77 -29.71
C ALA A 143 4.86 -13.49 -28.21
N GLN A 144 3.63 -13.43 -27.68
CA GLN A 144 3.37 -13.28 -26.25
C GLN A 144 2.47 -14.40 -25.73
N ILE A 145 2.88 -15.01 -24.62
CA ILE A 145 2.12 -16.03 -23.90
C ILE A 145 1.64 -15.43 -22.59
N LEU A 146 0.32 -15.37 -22.39
CA LEU A 146 -0.29 -14.81 -21.19
C LEU A 146 -0.08 -15.70 -19.97
N ASP A 147 -0.14 -15.10 -18.78
CA ASP A 147 0.02 -15.81 -17.50
C ASP A 147 -0.94 -17.02 -17.37
N GLY A 148 -0.42 -18.10 -16.81
CA GLY A 148 -1.16 -19.35 -16.59
C GLY A 148 -1.50 -20.12 -17.85
N ALA A 149 -0.96 -19.74 -19.03
CA ALA A 149 -1.25 -20.43 -20.27
C ALA A 149 -0.57 -21.81 -20.36
N VAL A 150 -1.29 -22.79 -20.94
CA VAL A 150 -0.79 -24.16 -21.15
C VAL A 150 -0.76 -24.46 -22.64
N LEU A 151 0.42 -24.41 -23.26
CA LEU A 151 0.61 -24.79 -24.66
C LEU A 151 0.71 -26.31 -24.79
N ALA A 152 -0.18 -26.89 -25.58
CA ALA A 152 -0.14 -28.32 -25.87
C ALA A 152 1.15 -28.71 -26.63
N PRO A 153 1.65 -29.95 -26.49
CA PRO A 153 2.82 -30.40 -27.23
C PRO A 153 2.71 -30.17 -28.75
N GLN A 154 3.82 -29.83 -29.40
CA GLN A 154 3.91 -29.55 -30.84
C GLN A 154 3.10 -28.32 -31.33
N THR A 155 2.62 -27.47 -30.41
CA THR A 155 1.93 -26.23 -30.80
C THR A 155 2.90 -25.26 -31.45
N VAL A 156 2.48 -24.68 -32.58
CA VAL A 156 3.19 -23.59 -33.25
C VAL A 156 2.47 -22.29 -32.93
N VAL A 157 3.17 -21.37 -32.28
CA VAL A 157 2.70 -20.00 -32.02
C VAL A 157 3.27 -19.10 -33.12
N PRO A 158 2.42 -18.51 -34.00
CA PRO A 158 2.87 -17.61 -35.05
C PRO A 158 3.49 -16.32 -34.50
N SER A 159 4.24 -15.61 -35.35
CA SER A 159 4.82 -14.33 -35.00
C SER A 159 3.75 -13.29 -34.68
N HIS A 160 4.07 -12.35 -33.79
CA HIS A 160 3.19 -11.23 -33.43
C HIS A 160 1.78 -11.67 -32.98
N CYS A 161 1.66 -12.81 -32.30
CA CYS A 161 0.40 -13.33 -31.80
C CYS A 161 0.42 -13.46 -30.27
N ILE A 162 -0.76 -13.30 -29.66
CA ILE A 162 -0.99 -13.47 -28.23
C ILE A 162 -1.71 -14.80 -28.00
N TYR A 163 -1.16 -15.65 -27.14
CA TYR A 163 -1.77 -16.93 -26.77
C TYR A 163 -2.08 -16.97 -25.27
N GLY A 164 -3.23 -17.52 -24.90
CA GLY A 164 -3.67 -17.61 -23.50
C GLY A 164 -4.69 -18.72 -23.27
N GLY A 165 -4.86 -19.10 -22.00
CA GLY A 165 -5.79 -20.15 -21.56
C GLY A 165 -5.16 -21.53 -21.39
N SER A 166 -5.97 -22.50 -20.97
CA SER A 166 -5.57 -23.90 -20.77
C SER A 166 -6.64 -24.83 -21.36
N PRO A 167 -6.44 -25.41 -22.56
CA PRO A 167 -5.26 -25.27 -23.42
C PRO A 167 -5.20 -23.88 -24.10
N ALA A 168 -3.98 -23.38 -24.30
CA ALA A 168 -3.75 -22.05 -24.82
C ALA A 168 -4.16 -21.93 -26.29
N ARG A 169 -4.93 -20.88 -26.61
CA ARG A 169 -5.35 -20.53 -27.97
C ARG A 169 -4.97 -19.10 -28.29
N ARG A 170 -4.98 -18.73 -29.57
CA ARG A 170 -4.76 -17.36 -30.00
C ARG A 170 -5.89 -16.46 -29.46
N VAL A 171 -5.51 -15.47 -28.66
CA VAL A 171 -6.40 -14.47 -28.05
C VAL A 171 -6.35 -13.15 -28.82
N GLY A 172 -5.23 -12.86 -29.49
CA GLY A 172 -5.06 -11.61 -30.24
C GLY A 172 -3.80 -11.57 -31.09
N THR A 173 -3.51 -10.38 -31.61
CA THR A 173 -2.30 -10.04 -32.37
C THR A 173 -1.63 -8.82 -31.80
N LEU A 174 -0.32 -8.81 -31.85
CA LEU A 174 0.52 -7.70 -31.42
C LEU A 174 0.85 -6.80 -32.61
N PRO A 175 0.94 -5.48 -32.40
CA PRO A 175 1.43 -4.56 -33.43
C PRO A 175 2.92 -4.78 -33.69
N GLU A 176 3.40 -4.39 -34.88
CA GLU A 176 4.82 -4.50 -35.25
C GLU A 176 5.75 -3.71 -34.31
N SER A 177 5.24 -2.65 -33.67
CA SER A 177 5.96 -1.85 -32.68
C SER A 177 6.33 -2.60 -31.40
N PHE A 178 5.72 -3.77 -31.16
CA PHE A 178 5.97 -4.59 -29.97
C PHE A 178 7.43 -5.06 -29.86
N THR A 179 8.08 -5.37 -30.98
CA THR A 179 9.48 -5.84 -30.97
C THR A 179 10.43 -4.75 -30.47
N SER A 180 10.20 -3.51 -30.91
CA SER A 180 10.98 -2.34 -30.49
C SER A 180 10.73 -1.96 -29.03
N SER A 181 9.48 -2.02 -28.56
CA SER A 181 9.17 -1.76 -27.14
C SER A 181 9.74 -2.84 -26.21
N HIS A 182 9.64 -4.11 -26.61
CA HIS A 182 10.17 -5.23 -25.84
C HIS A 182 11.71 -5.23 -25.80
N GLU A 183 12.38 -4.81 -26.87
CA GLU A 183 13.83 -4.60 -26.88
C GLU A 183 14.27 -3.49 -25.93
N LEU A 184 13.52 -2.37 -25.87
CA LEU A 184 13.79 -1.27 -24.94
C LEU A 184 13.59 -1.72 -23.48
N ASP A 185 12.51 -2.46 -23.18
CA ASP A 185 12.24 -3.02 -21.84
C ASP A 185 13.34 -4.00 -21.42
N SER A 186 13.77 -4.87 -22.34
CA SER A 186 14.84 -5.85 -22.07
C SER A 186 16.23 -5.24 -21.91
N ARG A 187 16.48 -4.05 -22.50
CA ARG A 187 17.74 -3.29 -22.35
C ARG A 187 17.72 -2.37 -21.13
N CYS A 188 16.56 -1.89 -20.71
CA CYS A 188 16.41 -1.10 -19.50
C CYS A 188 16.60 -1.98 -18.26
N ARG A 189 17.43 -1.54 -17.31
CA ARG A 189 17.60 -2.21 -15.99
C ARG A 189 16.34 -2.13 -15.10
N ARG A 190 15.23 -1.63 -15.64
CA ARG A 190 13.93 -1.43 -15.02
C ARG A 190 12.89 -2.02 -15.98
N SER A 191 12.30 -3.14 -15.60
CA SER A 191 10.99 -3.53 -16.13
C SER A 191 9.98 -2.62 -15.47
N LEU A 192 9.41 -1.68 -16.24
CA LEU A 192 8.07 -1.10 -16.09
C LEU A 192 7.92 0.06 -17.11
N CYS A 193 7.43 -0.28 -18.32
CA CYS A 193 6.59 0.53 -19.23
C CYS A 193 6.67 -0.13 -20.62
N TYR A 194 5.61 -0.55 -21.33
CA TYR A 194 4.19 -0.18 -21.43
C TYR A 194 3.55 -1.27 -22.34
N THR A 195 2.40 -1.90 -22.10
CA THR A 195 1.00 -1.44 -22.29
C THR A 195 0.07 -2.48 -21.63
N MET A 196 -0.94 -2.03 -20.87
CA MET A 196 -1.68 -2.74 -19.82
C MET A 196 -0.97 -2.72 -18.46
N THR A 197 -0.76 -1.52 -17.93
CA THR A 197 -0.64 -1.32 -16.48
C THR A 197 -1.86 -1.96 -15.82
N ILE A 198 -1.66 -3.02 -15.03
CA ILE A 198 -2.73 -3.64 -14.26
C ILE A 198 -3.26 -2.54 -13.31
N PRO A 199 -4.58 -2.24 -13.30
CA PRO A 199 -5.12 -1.23 -12.42
C PRO A 199 -4.75 -1.57 -10.98
N VAL A 200 -4.45 -0.56 -10.16
CA VAL A 200 -4.14 -0.73 -8.74
C VAL A 200 -5.23 -1.58 -8.09
N ARG A 201 -4.84 -2.65 -7.41
CA ARG A 201 -5.77 -3.55 -6.70
C ARG A 201 -5.48 -3.54 -5.22
N LEU A 202 -6.51 -3.25 -4.43
CA LEU A 202 -6.42 -3.41 -2.99
C LEU A 202 -6.52 -4.91 -2.66
N PRO A 203 -5.72 -5.40 -1.69
CA PRO A 203 -5.70 -6.81 -1.33
C PRO A 203 -6.92 -7.23 -0.51
N SER A 204 -7.62 -6.27 0.12
CA SER A 204 -8.70 -6.53 1.07
C SER A 204 -9.55 -5.29 1.31
N LEU A 205 -10.80 -5.50 1.76
CA LEU A 205 -11.64 -4.43 2.33
C LEU A 205 -11.00 -3.81 3.59
N LEU A 206 -10.13 -4.56 4.29
CA LEU A 206 -9.39 -4.09 5.45
C LEU A 206 -8.24 -3.13 5.09
N ASP A 207 -7.89 -2.95 3.81
CA ASP A 207 -6.85 -2.01 3.39
C ASP A 207 -7.36 -0.56 3.44
N THR A 208 -7.67 -0.13 4.66
CA THR A 208 -8.24 1.17 5.04
C THR A 208 -7.86 1.47 6.49
N ASP A 209 -8.07 2.72 6.92
CA ASP A 209 -7.74 3.15 8.28
C ASP A 209 -8.83 2.72 9.28
N LEU A 210 -8.44 2.28 10.49
CA LEU A 210 -9.36 1.74 11.51
C LEU A 210 -10.56 2.65 11.81
N TYR A 211 -10.32 3.97 11.84
CA TYR A 211 -11.38 4.91 12.17
C TYR A 211 -12.57 4.88 11.20
N LYS A 212 -12.36 4.39 9.97
CA LYS A 212 -13.44 4.17 9.01
C LYS A 212 -14.42 3.10 9.48
N PHE A 213 -13.93 2.00 10.05
CA PHE A 213 -14.79 0.96 10.60
C PHE A 213 -15.47 1.38 11.90
N THR A 214 -14.77 2.11 12.78
CA THR A 214 -15.39 2.56 14.03
C THR A 214 -16.45 3.63 13.75
N MET A 215 -16.20 4.56 12.84
CA MET A 215 -17.25 5.49 12.40
C MET A 215 -18.39 4.78 11.66
N GLN A 216 -18.11 3.78 10.81
CA GLN A 216 -19.17 3.05 10.11
C GLN A 216 -20.11 2.33 11.09
N GLN A 217 -19.57 1.72 12.15
CA GLN A 217 -20.40 1.13 13.21
C GLN A 217 -21.25 2.19 13.92
N ALA A 218 -20.67 3.34 14.28
CA ALA A 218 -21.40 4.42 14.94
C ALA A 218 -22.50 5.00 14.03
N VAL A 219 -22.21 5.19 12.74
CA VAL A 219 -23.17 5.62 11.72
C VAL A 219 -24.26 4.57 11.53
N LEU A 220 -23.93 3.29 11.45
CA LEU A 220 -24.94 2.23 11.34
C LEU A 220 -25.87 2.21 12.56
N HIS A 221 -25.35 2.50 13.75
CA HIS A 221 -26.13 2.50 14.99
C HIS A 221 -27.08 3.70 15.10
N HIS A 222 -26.63 4.90 14.74
CA HIS A 222 -27.40 6.14 14.95
C HIS A 222 -28.08 6.67 13.70
N PHE A 223 -27.48 6.48 12.52
CA PHE A 223 -27.82 7.16 11.26
C PHE A 223 -27.85 6.21 10.05
N PRO A 224 -28.52 5.04 10.12
CA PRO A 224 -28.42 4.00 9.10
C PRO A 224 -28.91 4.41 7.70
N ASP A 225 -29.83 5.36 7.61
CA ASP A 225 -30.47 5.78 6.36
C ASP A 225 -30.03 7.17 5.87
N THR A 226 -29.13 7.82 6.62
CA THR A 226 -28.68 9.18 6.31
C THR A 226 -27.93 9.22 4.99
N GLN A 227 -28.39 10.06 4.05
CA GLN A 227 -27.73 10.26 2.76
C GLN A 227 -26.60 11.28 2.89
N VAL A 228 -25.46 11.00 2.29
CA VAL A 228 -24.28 11.88 2.30
C VAL A 228 -23.63 11.98 0.94
N THR A 229 -22.87 13.05 0.74
CA THR A 229 -21.92 13.18 -0.36
C THR A 229 -20.53 13.46 0.19
N TYR A 230 -19.52 12.77 -0.34
CA TYR A 230 -18.12 13.16 -0.20
C TYR A 230 -17.60 13.71 -1.52
N HIS A 231 -16.70 14.68 -1.44
CA HIS A 231 -16.06 15.30 -2.59
C HIS A 231 -14.54 15.19 -2.50
N PHE A 232 -13.91 14.79 -3.61
CA PHE A 232 -12.46 14.80 -3.80
C PHE A 232 -11.96 16.17 -4.23
N THR A 233 -10.86 16.61 -3.65
CA THR A 233 -10.15 17.82 -4.09
C THR A 233 -8.65 17.57 -4.16
N ASN A 234 -8.07 17.80 -5.33
CA ASN A 234 -6.62 17.96 -5.48
C ASN A 234 -6.23 19.41 -5.17
N ARG A 235 -5.44 19.61 -4.11
CA ARG A 235 -4.95 20.92 -3.68
C ARG A 235 -3.60 21.28 -4.33
N ALA A 236 -2.95 20.33 -4.99
CA ALA A 236 -1.73 20.57 -5.77
C ALA A 236 -2.10 20.86 -7.23
N GLY A 237 -2.37 22.14 -7.54
CA GLY A 237 -2.83 22.56 -8.87
C GLY A 237 -1.85 22.29 -10.02
N ASP A 238 -0.58 22.07 -9.70
CA ASP A 238 0.50 21.73 -10.62
C ASP A 238 0.66 20.21 -10.87
N MET A 239 0.06 19.36 -10.02
CA MET A 239 0.15 17.90 -10.15
C MET A 239 -1.09 17.37 -10.88
N LEU A 240 -1.05 17.43 -12.21
CA LEU A 240 -2.15 17.07 -13.10
C LEU A 240 -2.10 15.60 -13.54
N PHE A 241 -3.24 15.09 -14.02
CA PHE A 241 -3.41 13.69 -14.42
C PHE A 241 -3.50 13.56 -15.94
N THR A 242 -2.89 12.51 -16.50
CA THR A 242 -3.18 12.11 -17.88
C THR A 242 -4.57 11.46 -17.94
N ARG A 243 -5.20 11.44 -19.12
CA ARG A 243 -6.48 10.73 -19.33
C ARG A 243 -6.36 9.25 -18.99
N GLU A 244 -5.27 8.62 -19.41
CA GLU A 244 -5.04 7.20 -19.12
C GLU A 244 -4.95 6.92 -17.61
N CYS A 245 -4.30 7.81 -16.85
CA CYS A 245 -4.24 7.70 -15.39
C CYS A 245 -5.65 7.79 -14.77
N ALA A 246 -6.50 8.70 -15.26
CA ALA A 246 -7.90 8.81 -14.85
C ALA A 246 -8.70 7.52 -15.13
N ASP A 247 -8.52 6.94 -16.32
CA ASP A 247 -9.18 5.69 -16.71
C ASP A 247 -8.73 4.51 -15.82
N GLN A 248 -7.43 4.42 -15.49
CA GLN A 248 -6.92 3.41 -14.56
C GLN A 248 -7.41 3.60 -13.13
N ILE A 249 -7.55 4.85 -12.67
CA ILE A 249 -8.17 5.16 -11.38
C ILE A 249 -9.62 4.67 -11.36
N GLN A 250 -10.40 4.93 -12.41
CA GLN A 250 -11.79 4.46 -12.49
C GLN A 250 -11.88 2.92 -12.46
N LEU A 251 -10.99 2.22 -13.18
CA LEU A 251 -10.94 0.75 -13.16
C LEU A 251 -10.59 0.20 -11.77
N ALA A 252 -9.63 0.81 -11.08
CA ALA A 252 -9.25 0.45 -9.72
C ALA A 252 -10.39 0.73 -8.71
N ILE A 253 -11.11 1.85 -8.85
CA ILE A 253 -12.30 2.15 -8.04
C ILE A 253 -13.40 1.10 -8.27
N ASN A 254 -13.63 0.70 -9.53
CA ASN A 254 -14.62 -0.33 -9.85
C ASN A 254 -14.28 -1.69 -9.21
N HIS A 255 -12.98 -2.01 -9.10
CA HIS A 255 -12.53 -3.23 -8.43
C HIS A 255 -12.89 -3.27 -6.94
N LEU A 256 -13.05 -2.12 -6.26
CA LEU A 256 -13.49 -2.08 -4.86
C LEU A 256 -14.84 -2.79 -4.65
N GLY A 257 -15.72 -2.80 -5.66
CA GLY A 257 -17.00 -3.52 -5.60
C GLY A 257 -16.88 -5.05 -5.59
N THR A 258 -15.70 -5.58 -5.87
CA THR A 258 -15.42 -7.03 -5.84
C THR A 258 -14.88 -7.50 -4.49
N LEU A 259 -14.43 -6.59 -3.63
CA LEU A 259 -13.87 -6.92 -2.32
C LEU A 259 -14.98 -7.38 -1.37
N ARG A 260 -14.70 -8.45 -0.63
CA ARG A 260 -15.57 -8.96 0.44
C ARG A 260 -14.72 -9.25 1.65
N LEU A 261 -15.30 -9.05 2.83
CA LEU A 261 -14.66 -9.48 4.07
C LEU A 261 -14.58 -11.01 4.09
N THR A 262 -13.39 -11.55 4.22
CA THR A 262 -13.21 -13.01 4.30
C THR A 262 -13.58 -13.53 5.70
N PRO A 263 -13.90 -14.82 5.86
CA PRO A 263 -14.18 -15.40 7.17
C PRO A 263 -13.03 -15.24 8.18
N ASP A 264 -11.79 -15.36 7.72
CA ASP A 264 -10.58 -15.17 8.53
C ASP A 264 -10.40 -13.71 8.99
N GLU A 265 -10.69 -12.75 8.11
CA GLU A 265 -10.68 -11.34 8.46
C GLU A 265 -11.80 -10.96 9.43
N LEU A 266 -12.99 -11.53 9.25
CA LEU A 266 -14.12 -11.33 10.17
C LEU A 266 -13.79 -11.83 11.57
N GLU A 267 -13.20 -13.03 11.69
CA GLU A 267 -12.80 -13.57 13.00
C GLU A 267 -11.65 -12.79 13.62
N TRP A 268 -10.69 -12.32 12.80
CA TRP A 268 -9.64 -11.44 13.28
C TRP A 268 -10.19 -10.11 13.81
N LEU A 269 -11.16 -9.49 13.14
CA LEU A 269 -11.83 -8.28 13.66
C LEU A 269 -12.55 -8.57 14.98
N ARG A 270 -13.27 -9.69 15.08
CA ARG A 270 -14.00 -10.08 16.30
C ARG A 270 -13.08 -10.20 17.51
N THR A 271 -11.86 -10.71 17.31
CA THR A 271 -10.90 -10.98 18.38
C THR A 271 -9.97 -9.80 18.67
N SER A 272 -9.47 -9.13 17.63
CA SER A 272 -8.47 -8.06 17.76
C SER A 272 -9.08 -6.66 17.90
N CYS A 273 -10.35 -6.50 17.53
CA CYS A 273 -11.10 -5.24 17.59
C CYS A 273 -12.41 -5.44 18.36
N ALA A 274 -12.35 -5.86 19.62
CA ALA A 274 -13.52 -6.26 20.44
C ALA A 274 -14.62 -5.17 20.56
N TYR A 275 -14.29 -3.91 20.31
CA TYR A 275 -15.23 -2.79 20.22
C TYR A 275 -16.10 -2.82 18.95
N LEU A 276 -15.73 -3.58 17.92
CA LEU A 276 -16.58 -3.89 16.77
C LEU A 276 -17.46 -5.08 17.13
N ARG A 277 -18.75 -4.81 17.38
CA ARG A 277 -19.66 -5.77 17.99
C ARG A 277 -20.77 -6.18 17.03
N GLU A 278 -21.50 -7.23 17.37
CA GLU A 278 -22.80 -7.43 16.74
C GLU A 278 -23.74 -6.26 17.12
N PRO A 279 -24.60 -5.79 16.20
CA PRO A 279 -24.91 -6.35 14.87
C PRO A 279 -23.98 -5.90 13.72
N TYR A 280 -22.98 -5.06 13.98
CA TYR A 280 -22.12 -4.49 12.94
C TYR A 280 -21.22 -5.52 12.23
N LEU A 281 -20.68 -6.51 12.96
CA LEU A 281 -19.91 -7.59 12.33
C LEU A 281 -20.76 -8.41 11.35
N SER A 282 -22.02 -8.68 11.68
CA SER A 282 -22.98 -9.31 10.76
C SER A 282 -23.25 -8.44 9.53
N PHE A 283 -23.38 -7.12 9.70
CA PHE A 283 -23.50 -6.19 8.58
C PHE A 283 -22.26 -6.23 7.68
N LEU A 284 -21.05 -6.17 8.26
CA LEU A 284 -19.80 -6.21 7.51
C LEU A 284 -19.59 -7.51 6.72
N ARG A 285 -20.10 -8.65 7.23
CA ARG A 285 -20.02 -9.94 6.54
C ARG A 285 -20.72 -9.92 5.18
N GLU A 286 -21.88 -9.28 5.10
CA GLU A 286 -22.67 -9.15 3.86
C GLU A 286 -22.32 -7.88 3.07
N PHE A 287 -21.51 -7.00 3.65
CA PHE A 287 -21.21 -5.69 3.10
C PHE A 287 -20.46 -5.78 1.77
N ALA A 288 -20.86 -4.93 0.82
CA ALA A 288 -20.20 -4.75 -0.45
C ALA A 288 -20.32 -3.29 -0.89
N LEU A 289 -19.20 -2.72 -1.31
CA LEU A 289 -19.16 -1.44 -2.01
C LEU A 289 -19.84 -1.58 -3.39
N ARG A 290 -20.52 -0.54 -3.86
CA ARG A 290 -21.21 -0.49 -5.16
C ARG A 290 -20.70 0.70 -5.97
N PRO A 291 -19.43 0.69 -6.41
CA PRO A 291 -18.78 1.86 -7.00
C PRO A 291 -19.47 2.39 -8.25
N ALA A 292 -20.09 1.52 -9.05
CA ALA A 292 -20.84 1.91 -10.23
C ALA A 292 -22.08 2.79 -9.92
N GLU A 293 -22.66 2.64 -8.73
CA GLU A 293 -23.79 3.44 -8.26
C GLU A 293 -23.33 4.64 -7.41
N GLN A 294 -22.25 4.45 -6.67
CA GLN A 294 -21.88 5.33 -5.56
C GLN A 294 -20.77 6.32 -5.92
N VAL A 295 -19.98 6.08 -6.97
CA VAL A 295 -18.80 6.91 -7.30
C VAL A 295 -18.91 7.47 -8.71
N GLN A 296 -18.83 8.80 -8.82
CA GLN A 296 -18.80 9.51 -10.08
C GLN A 296 -17.44 10.21 -10.24
N LEU A 297 -16.60 9.74 -11.16
CA LEU A 297 -15.34 10.38 -11.54
C LEU A 297 -15.56 11.27 -12.77
N CYS A 298 -15.02 12.48 -12.73
CA CYS A 298 -14.98 13.42 -13.84
C CYS A 298 -13.53 13.82 -14.12
N TYR A 299 -13.14 13.80 -15.40
CA TYR A 299 -11.85 14.30 -15.88
C TYR A 299 -12.07 15.57 -16.70
N THR A 300 -11.43 16.67 -16.29
CA THR A 300 -11.49 17.95 -17.00
C THR A 300 -10.12 18.27 -17.59
N PRO A 301 -9.97 18.28 -18.93
CA PRO A 301 -8.71 18.65 -19.57
C PRO A 301 -8.27 20.08 -19.20
N VAL A 302 -7.00 20.25 -18.88
CA VAL A 302 -6.36 21.57 -18.69
C VAL A 302 -5.49 21.90 -19.91
N ASN A 303 -4.91 20.89 -20.55
CA ASN A 303 -4.20 20.97 -21.82
C ASN A 303 -4.35 19.64 -22.60
N ASP A 304 -3.67 19.51 -23.73
CA ASP A 304 -3.78 18.35 -24.64
C ASP A 304 -3.40 17.01 -23.99
N THR A 305 -2.60 17.03 -22.93
CA THR A 305 -2.04 15.82 -22.30
C THR A 305 -2.47 15.61 -20.86
N HIS A 306 -2.87 16.67 -20.16
CA HIS A 306 -3.12 16.67 -18.73
C HIS A 306 -4.41 17.42 -18.35
N GLY A 307 -4.98 17.02 -17.21
CA GLY A 307 -6.24 17.55 -16.69
C GLY A 307 -6.38 17.32 -15.19
N THR A 308 -7.51 17.79 -14.65
CA THR A 308 -7.87 17.63 -13.24
C THR A 308 -8.91 16.52 -13.06
N LEU A 309 -8.94 15.96 -11.85
CA LEU A 309 -9.93 14.98 -11.43
C LEU A 309 -10.92 15.61 -10.45
N GLY A 310 -12.20 15.35 -10.65
CA GLY A 310 -13.26 15.51 -9.66
C GLY A 310 -13.87 14.15 -9.35
N ILE A 311 -14.13 13.85 -8.08
CA ILE A 311 -14.80 12.60 -7.69
C ILE A 311 -15.86 12.93 -6.63
N ASP A 312 -17.10 12.56 -6.92
CA ASP A 312 -18.20 12.57 -5.97
C ASP A 312 -18.56 11.15 -5.55
N ILE A 313 -18.73 10.96 -4.25
CA ILE A 313 -19.15 9.68 -3.67
C ILE A 313 -20.48 9.92 -2.95
N ARG A 314 -21.55 9.22 -3.34
CA ARG A 314 -22.92 9.48 -2.86
C ARG A 314 -23.63 8.20 -2.44
N GLY A 315 -24.42 8.28 -1.37
CA GLY A 315 -25.27 7.19 -0.90
C GLY A 315 -25.57 7.28 0.60
N ALA A 316 -26.14 6.20 1.15
CA ALA A 316 -26.31 6.07 2.59
C ALA A 316 -24.94 6.11 3.28
N TRP A 317 -24.81 6.85 4.39
CA TRP A 317 -23.53 7.14 5.03
C TRP A 317 -22.78 5.84 5.40
N LYS A 318 -23.49 4.88 5.99
CA LYS A 318 -22.95 3.53 6.27
C LYS A 318 -22.41 2.81 5.04
N ASP A 319 -22.92 3.08 3.85
CA ASP A 319 -22.56 2.40 2.61
C ASP A 319 -21.37 3.05 1.90
N VAL A 320 -21.12 4.34 2.12
CA VAL A 320 -20.09 5.10 1.41
C VAL A 320 -18.92 5.58 2.27
N ILE A 321 -19.02 5.52 3.60
CA ILE A 321 -17.99 5.99 4.53
C ILE A 321 -16.62 5.32 4.34
N LEU A 322 -16.59 4.07 3.84
CA LEU A 322 -15.36 3.32 3.61
C LEU A 322 -14.59 3.74 2.34
N TYR A 323 -15.13 4.59 1.46
CA TYR A 323 -14.46 4.96 0.21
C TYR A 323 -13.28 5.92 0.37
N GLU A 324 -13.28 6.80 1.38
CA GLU A 324 -12.27 7.88 1.51
C GLU A 324 -10.84 7.35 1.36
N VAL A 325 -10.48 6.36 2.17
CA VAL A 325 -9.10 5.89 2.27
C VAL A 325 -8.69 5.05 1.05
N PRO A 326 -9.46 4.03 0.62
CA PRO A 326 -9.17 3.27 -0.60
C PRO A 326 -9.04 4.14 -1.85
N VAL A 327 -9.97 5.09 -2.06
CA VAL A 327 -9.96 5.94 -3.26
C VAL A 327 -8.74 6.86 -3.25
N MET A 328 -8.39 7.45 -2.11
CA MET A 328 -7.17 8.27 -2.02
C MET A 328 -5.90 7.42 -2.24
N ALA A 329 -5.82 6.22 -1.69
CA ALA A 329 -4.69 5.32 -1.92
C ALA A 329 -4.55 4.94 -3.41
N ILE A 330 -5.68 4.63 -4.09
CA ILE A 330 -5.72 4.35 -5.53
C ILE A 330 -5.20 5.53 -6.34
N ILE A 331 -5.68 6.75 -6.06
CA ILE A 331 -5.27 7.96 -6.79
C ILE A 331 -3.76 8.19 -6.61
N SER A 332 -3.26 8.08 -5.38
CA SER A 332 -1.84 8.25 -5.07
C SER A 332 -0.98 7.27 -5.85
N GLU A 333 -1.31 5.98 -5.74
CA GLU A 333 -0.53 4.90 -6.34
C GLU A 333 -0.57 4.94 -7.86
N THR A 334 -1.73 5.19 -8.45
CA THR A 334 -1.86 5.30 -9.91
C THR A 334 -1.11 6.52 -10.46
N TYR A 335 -1.15 7.66 -9.75
CA TYR A 335 -0.39 8.84 -10.14
C TYR A 335 1.12 8.57 -10.16
N PHE A 336 1.67 7.94 -9.13
CA PHE A 336 3.09 7.63 -9.08
C PHE A 336 3.48 6.43 -9.97
N ALA A 337 2.53 5.61 -10.40
CA ALA A 337 2.75 4.55 -11.38
C ALA A 337 2.76 5.06 -12.84
N MET A 338 2.07 6.18 -13.12
CA MET A 338 1.79 6.60 -14.51
C MET A 338 2.18 8.04 -14.85
N CYS A 339 2.01 8.99 -13.92
CA CYS A 339 2.30 10.40 -14.16
C CYS A 339 3.72 10.78 -13.70
N ASP A 340 4.06 10.55 -12.43
CA ASP A 340 5.39 10.83 -11.89
C ASP A 340 6.10 9.51 -11.54
N THR A 341 6.83 8.97 -12.50
CA THR A 341 7.53 7.67 -12.41
C THR A 341 9.01 7.80 -12.05
N ASP A 342 9.49 9.03 -11.81
CA ASP A 342 10.89 9.32 -11.48
C ASP A 342 11.20 9.05 -10.00
N TRP A 343 11.00 7.80 -9.56
CA TRP A 343 11.28 7.35 -8.21
C TRP A 343 11.66 5.86 -8.22
N ARG A 344 12.08 5.32 -7.08
CA ARG A 344 12.34 3.88 -6.90
C ARG A 344 12.05 3.47 -5.46
N LEU A 345 11.64 2.22 -5.28
CA LEU A 345 11.37 1.63 -3.97
C LEU A 345 12.64 1.35 -3.16
N ASP A 346 13.78 1.20 -3.83
CA ASP A 346 15.07 0.85 -3.19
C ASP A 346 15.41 1.80 -2.04
N GLY A 347 15.73 1.23 -0.87
CA GLY A 347 16.15 1.97 0.32
C GLY A 347 15.02 2.52 1.20
N GLN A 348 13.74 2.37 0.79
CA GLN A 348 12.60 2.84 1.58
C GLN A 348 12.48 2.10 2.93
N ARG A 349 12.75 0.79 2.95
CA ARG A 349 12.80 0.01 4.19
C ARG A 349 13.87 0.53 5.15
N GLU A 350 15.08 0.80 4.64
CA GLU A 350 16.20 1.29 5.45
C GLU A 350 15.99 2.75 5.91
N GLN A 351 15.30 3.56 5.11
CA GLN A 351 14.88 4.90 5.50
C GLN A 351 13.84 4.84 6.62
N ALA A 352 12.82 3.99 6.49
CA ALA A 352 11.80 3.79 7.52
C ALA A 352 12.41 3.23 8.82
N TYR A 353 13.33 2.27 8.72
CA TYR A 353 14.10 1.77 9.87
C TYR A 353 14.84 2.91 10.60
N ARG A 354 15.57 3.76 9.86
CA ARG A 354 16.32 4.88 10.46
C ARG A 354 15.39 5.88 11.16
N LYS A 355 14.29 6.26 10.51
CA LYS A 355 13.28 7.15 11.10
C LYS A 355 12.65 6.54 12.34
N GLY A 356 12.21 5.28 12.24
CA GLY A 356 11.63 4.53 13.34
C GLY A 356 12.59 4.49 14.52
N ARG A 357 13.84 4.09 14.29
CA ARG A 357 14.85 4.00 15.34
C ARG A 357 15.08 5.35 16.04
N ASP A 358 15.29 6.43 15.27
CA ASP A 358 15.47 7.78 15.84
C ASP A 358 14.26 8.19 16.70
N LEU A 359 13.03 7.99 16.20
CA LEU A 359 11.82 8.28 16.97
C LEU A 359 11.78 7.49 18.29
N LEU A 360 11.94 6.17 18.21
CA LEU A 360 11.79 5.28 19.36
C LEU A 360 12.91 5.47 20.40
N GLU A 361 14.15 5.74 19.99
CA GLU A 361 15.25 6.06 20.92
C GLU A 361 14.99 7.37 21.71
N HIS A 362 14.14 8.27 21.19
CA HIS A 362 13.71 9.50 21.87
C HIS A 362 12.40 9.37 22.65
N GLY A 363 11.99 8.16 23.03
CA GLY A 363 10.82 7.94 23.88
C GLY A 363 9.47 8.05 23.20
N ILE A 364 9.43 8.20 21.87
CA ILE A 364 8.20 8.45 21.12
C ILE A 364 7.34 7.19 21.02
N VAL A 365 6.05 7.33 21.32
CA VAL A 365 5.02 6.32 21.06
C VAL A 365 4.41 6.58 19.68
N LEU A 366 4.82 5.78 18.70
CA LEU A 366 4.52 5.95 17.28
C LEU A 366 3.33 5.10 16.83
N SER A 367 2.40 5.67 16.08
CA SER A 367 1.45 4.97 15.21
C SER A 367 1.68 5.38 13.75
N GLU A 368 1.68 4.42 12.84
CA GLU A 368 1.81 4.67 11.40
C GLU A 368 0.43 5.00 10.77
N PHE A 369 0.28 6.18 10.17
CA PHE A 369 -0.99 6.82 9.73
C PHE A 369 -1.03 7.18 8.23
N GLY A 370 -0.29 6.45 7.40
CA GLY A 370 0.10 6.86 6.05
C GLY A 370 -0.71 6.26 4.90
N THR A 371 -1.77 5.48 5.16
CA THR A 371 -2.53 4.76 4.12
C THR A 371 -3.01 5.68 2.99
N ARG A 372 -3.72 6.76 3.34
CA ARG A 372 -4.42 7.66 2.39
C ARG A 372 -3.52 8.30 1.34
N ARG A 373 -2.24 8.52 1.65
CA ARG A 373 -1.29 9.20 0.75
C ARG A 373 -0.03 8.36 0.51
N ARG A 374 -0.07 7.05 0.78
CA ARG A 374 1.06 6.16 0.50
C ARG A 374 1.45 6.25 -0.98
N ARG A 375 2.75 6.18 -1.29
CA ARG A 375 3.18 6.17 -2.69
C ARG A 375 2.72 4.90 -3.41
N SER A 376 2.76 3.77 -2.72
CA SER A 376 2.18 2.50 -3.15
C SER A 376 1.98 1.58 -1.95
N LEU A 377 1.19 0.51 -2.09
CA LEU A 377 1.10 -0.55 -1.08
C LEU A 377 2.47 -1.16 -0.79
N ALA A 378 3.27 -1.45 -1.83
CA ALA A 378 4.63 -1.98 -1.66
C ALA A 378 5.55 -1.04 -0.85
N THR A 379 5.38 0.27 -1.02
CA THR A 379 6.07 1.27 -0.18
C THR A 379 5.63 1.17 1.26
N HIS A 380 4.33 1.07 1.50
CA HIS A 380 3.76 0.97 2.84
C HIS A 380 4.25 -0.29 3.57
N GLU A 381 4.32 -1.42 2.88
CA GLU A 381 4.88 -2.67 3.41
C GLU A 381 6.38 -2.53 3.75
N ALA A 382 7.18 -1.94 2.86
CA ALA A 382 8.60 -1.68 3.13
C ALA A 382 8.79 -0.76 4.36
N VAL A 383 7.91 0.23 4.53
CA VAL A 383 7.87 1.09 5.71
C VAL A 383 7.55 0.29 6.96
N MET A 384 6.51 -0.55 6.93
CA MET A 384 6.14 -1.40 8.06
C MET A 384 7.26 -2.37 8.45
N ASP A 385 7.93 -3.00 7.48
CA ASP A 385 9.10 -3.86 7.73
C ASP A 385 10.22 -3.10 8.45
N GLY A 386 10.51 -1.88 8.01
CA GLY A 386 11.53 -1.02 8.62
C GLY A 386 11.18 -0.62 10.04
N LEU A 387 9.94 -0.17 10.28
CA LEU A 387 9.45 0.25 11.59
C LEU A 387 9.40 -0.91 12.59
N VAL A 388 8.93 -2.08 12.18
CA VAL A 388 8.88 -3.28 13.03
C VAL A 388 10.29 -3.73 13.41
N GLN A 389 11.24 -3.69 12.48
CA GLN A 389 12.64 -4.01 12.79
C GLN A 389 13.24 -2.98 13.77
N ALA A 390 13.02 -1.69 13.54
CA ALA A 390 13.48 -0.64 14.45
C ALA A 390 12.92 -0.80 15.86
N HIS A 391 11.63 -1.15 15.97
CA HIS A 391 11.00 -1.44 17.26
C HIS A 391 11.70 -2.60 17.98
N LYS A 392 11.90 -3.74 17.29
CA LYS A 392 12.58 -4.90 17.87
C LYS A 392 13.98 -4.55 18.39
N ASP A 393 14.77 -3.85 17.58
CA ASP A 393 16.14 -3.49 17.95
C ASP A 393 16.19 -2.54 19.16
N VAL A 394 15.31 -1.53 19.20
CA VAL A 394 15.25 -0.56 20.31
C VAL A 394 14.76 -1.21 21.60
N GLN A 395 13.77 -2.12 21.54
CA GLN A 395 13.33 -2.84 22.75
C GLN A 395 14.43 -3.77 23.27
N ALA A 396 15.17 -4.45 22.37
CA ALA A 396 16.27 -5.33 22.74
C ALA A 396 17.47 -4.59 23.34
N ALA A 397 17.67 -3.31 22.98
CA ALA A 397 18.74 -2.48 23.54
C ALA A 397 18.49 -2.04 24.99
N HIS A 398 17.29 -2.27 25.54
CA HIS A 398 16.91 -1.94 26.92
C HIS A 398 17.23 -0.48 27.32
N LEU A 399 17.07 0.44 26.37
CA LEU A 399 17.34 1.86 26.61
C LEU A 399 16.34 2.43 27.63
N PRO A 400 16.80 3.25 28.58
CA PRO A 400 15.90 3.92 29.52
C PRO A 400 14.95 4.84 28.75
N LYS A 401 13.65 4.78 29.10
CA LYS A 401 12.58 5.54 28.43
C LYS A 401 12.46 5.30 26.92
N ALA A 402 12.83 4.11 26.42
CA ALA A 402 12.60 3.76 25.02
C ALA A 402 11.11 3.90 24.65
N GLY A 403 10.86 4.53 23.51
CA GLY A 403 9.56 4.60 22.88
C GLY A 403 9.14 3.25 22.30
N ARG A 404 8.01 3.23 21.60
CA ARG A 404 7.54 2.00 20.93
C ARG A 404 6.71 2.29 19.67
N LEU A 405 6.73 1.34 18.74
CA LEU A 405 5.72 1.27 17.70
C LEU A 405 4.44 0.71 18.33
N LEU A 406 3.45 1.58 18.54
CA LEU A 406 2.14 1.20 19.09
C LEU A 406 1.34 0.35 18.10
N GLY A 407 1.38 0.72 16.82
CA GLY A 407 0.59 0.06 15.78
C GLY A 407 0.55 0.83 14.46
N THR A 408 -0.42 0.48 13.62
CA THR A 408 -0.72 1.16 12.35
C THR A 408 -2.22 1.41 12.25
N SER A 409 -2.62 2.49 11.58
CA SER A 409 -4.03 2.72 11.26
C SER A 409 -4.57 1.75 10.23
N ASN A 410 -3.72 1.23 9.35
CA ASN A 410 -4.15 0.33 8.28
C ASN A 410 -4.53 -1.04 8.85
N VAL A 411 -5.80 -1.42 8.75
CA VAL A 411 -6.31 -2.64 9.41
C VAL A 411 -5.75 -3.92 8.75
N HIS A 412 -5.57 -3.91 7.43
CA HIS A 412 -4.94 -5.00 6.70
C HIS A 412 -3.49 -5.22 7.14
N LEU A 413 -2.71 -4.13 7.25
CA LEU A 413 -1.31 -4.22 7.69
C LEU A 413 -1.21 -4.52 9.19
N ALA A 414 -2.13 -4.02 10.03
CA ALA A 414 -2.20 -4.41 11.43
C ALA A 414 -2.34 -5.93 11.56
N LYS A 415 -3.28 -6.53 10.81
CA LYS A 415 -3.45 -7.98 10.73
C LYS A 415 -2.21 -8.69 10.19
N LYS A 416 -1.65 -8.24 9.07
CA LYS A 416 -0.49 -8.85 8.41
C LYS A 416 0.76 -8.88 9.31
N TYR A 417 0.98 -7.82 10.09
CA TYR A 417 2.17 -7.68 10.93
C TYR A 417 1.95 -8.08 12.41
N GLY A 418 0.73 -8.48 12.79
CA GLY A 418 0.37 -8.79 14.18
C GLY A 418 0.48 -7.57 15.09
N LEU A 419 0.12 -6.39 14.59
CA LEU A 419 0.14 -5.12 15.30
C LEU A 419 -1.27 -4.70 15.71
N VAL A 420 -1.33 -3.76 16.67
CA VAL A 420 -2.59 -3.13 17.08
C VAL A 420 -3.09 -2.19 15.96
N PRO A 421 -4.34 -2.31 15.50
CA PRO A 421 -4.95 -1.30 14.64
C PRO A 421 -5.24 -0.03 15.46
N SER A 422 -4.83 1.14 14.97
CA SER A 422 -4.90 2.41 15.69
C SER A 422 -5.83 3.41 14.99
N GLY A 423 -6.72 4.06 15.73
CA GLY A 423 -7.73 4.94 15.16
C GLY A 423 -8.33 5.86 16.21
N THR A 424 -8.79 7.03 15.76
CA THR A 424 -9.49 8.03 16.58
C THR A 424 -10.66 8.58 15.77
N ILE A 425 -11.60 9.26 16.41
CA ILE A 425 -12.71 9.94 15.72
C ILE A 425 -12.15 10.88 14.64
N ALA A 426 -12.81 10.97 13.49
CA ALA A 426 -12.48 11.95 12.45
C ALA A 426 -13.54 13.04 12.33
N HIS A 427 -13.18 14.17 11.71
CA HIS A 427 -14.03 15.36 11.62
C HIS A 427 -15.40 15.08 11.02
N GLU A 428 -15.51 14.16 10.05
CA GLU A 428 -16.80 13.85 9.41
C GLU A 428 -17.89 13.44 10.41
N TRP A 429 -17.53 12.88 11.57
CA TRP A 429 -18.47 12.50 12.61
C TRP A 429 -19.16 13.74 13.17
N THR A 430 -18.38 14.67 13.72
CA THR A 430 -18.87 15.92 14.29
C THR A 430 -19.50 16.81 13.21
N MET A 431 -18.92 16.87 12.01
CA MET A 431 -19.49 17.60 10.87
C MET A 431 -20.89 17.07 10.51
N GLY A 432 -21.04 15.75 10.38
CA GLY A 432 -22.31 15.15 10.02
C GLY A 432 -23.37 15.32 11.10
N ILE A 433 -22.99 15.18 12.38
CA ILE A 433 -23.90 15.42 13.51
C ILE A 433 -24.34 16.88 13.56
N ALA A 434 -23.43 17.83 13.39
CA ALA A 434 -23.79 19.25 13.36
C ALA A 434 -24.76 19.56 12.20
N THR A 435 -24.52 18.96 11.03
CA THR A 435 -25.39 19.14 9.86
C THR A 435 -26.80 18.54 10.08
N LEU A 436 -26.88 17.42 10.81
CA LEU A 436 -28.14 16.73 11.12
C LEU A 436 -28.92 17.37 12.27
N MET A 437 -28.23 17.82 13.31
CA MET A 437 -28.82 18.17 14.61
C MET A 437 -28.67 19.65 14.97
N GLY A 438 -27.94 20.43 14.17
CA GLY A 438 -27.58 21.82 14.46
C GLY A 438 -26.16 21.94 15.03
N TYR A 439 -25.54 23.11 14.85
CA TYR A 439 -24.16 23.39 15.29
C TYR A 439 -24.05 23.65 16.80
N GLU A 440 -25.10 24.18 17.41
CA GLU A 440 -25.16 24.40 18.85
C GLU A 440 -25.01 23.07 19.60
N HIS A 441 -24.09 23.02 20.55
CA HIS A 441 -23.73 21.83 21.31
C HIS A 441 -23.30 20.60 20.49
N SER A 442 -22.91 20.79 19.23
CA SER A 442 -22.58 19.69 18.31
C SER A 442 -21.35 18.88 18.74
N ASN A 443 -20.37 19.49 19.41
CA ASN A 443 -19.21 18.75 19.92
C ASN A 443 -19.66 17.82 21.04
N LEU A 444 -20.42 18.32 22.03
CA LEU A 444 -20.95 17.51 23.11
C LEU A 444 -21.84 16.37 22.60
N HIS A 445 -22.76 16.67 21.68
CA HIS A 445 -23.61 15.66 21.06
C HIS A 445 -22.78 14.57 20.35
N ALA A 446 -21.72 14.95 19.65
CA ALA A 446 -20.84 14.00 18.98
C ALA A 446 -20.14 13.06 19.95
N LEU A 447 -19.65 13.56 21.09
CA LEU A 447 -19.01 12.72 22.11
C LEU A 447 -20.03 11.81 22.80
N LEU A 448 -21.23 12.30 23.11
CA LEU A 448 -22.30 11.50 23.73
C LEU A 448 -22.77 10.37 22.81
N LEU A 449 -22.93 10.62 21.52
CA LEU A 449 -23.29 9.58 20.55
C LEU A 449 -22.17 8.55 20.37
N TRP A 450 -20.90 8.97 20.43
CA TRP A 450 -19.76 8.07 20.42
C TRP A 450 -19.73 7.16 21.66
N ASP A 451 -19.94 7.74 22.85
CA ASP A 451 -20.00 7.00 24.12
C ASP A 451 -21.08 5.92 24.11
N LYS A 452 -22.26 6.20 23.55
CA LYS A 452 -23.35 5.21 23.43
C LYS A 452 -22.94 3.94 22.69
N VAL A 453 -21.92 4.00 21.83
CA VAL A 453 -21.46 2.85 21.04
C VAL A 453 -20.26 2.16 21.71
N TYR A 454 -19.35 2.95 22.28
CA TYR A 454 -18.00 2.52 22.66
C TYR A 454 -17.69 2.59 24.15
N GLN A 455 -18.63 2.99 24.99
CA GLN A 455 -18.49 3.06 26.44
C GLN A 455 -19.59 2.27 27.17
N PRO A 456 -19.45 2.01 28.49
CA PRO A 456 -20.44 1.26 29.24
C PRO A 456 -21.83 1.93 29.21
N PRO A 457 -22.93 1.14 29.20
CA PRO A 457 -22.96 -0.32 29.29
C PRO A 457 -22.72 -1.03 27.94
N ALA A 458 -22.57 -0.30 26.85
CA ALA A 458 -22.48 -0.87 25.50
C ALA A 458 -21.16 -1.64 25.28
N PHE A 459 -20.05 -1.09 25.75
CA PHE A 459 -18.73 -1.72 25.69
C PHE A 459 -17.83 -1.23 26.81
N THR A 460 -17.12 -2.14 27.47
CA THR A 460 -16.12 -1.81 28.50
C THR A 460 -14.74 -2.19 27.97
N PRO A 461 -13.88 -1.21 27.64
CA PRO A 461 -12.50 -1.50 27.24
C PRO A 461 -11.76 -2.27 28.34
N THR A 462 -11.13 -3.38 27.98
CA THR A 462 -10.33 -4.21 28.91
C THR A 462 -8.84 -3.92 28.80
N GLN A 463 -8.42 -3.25 27.72
CA GLN A 463 -7.05 -2.86 27.45
C GLN A 463 -6.98 -1.48 26.78
N PRO A 464 -5.85 -0.75 26.88
CA PRO A 464 -5.76 0.62 26.36
C PRO A 464 -5.97 0.76 24.84
N SER A 465 -5.73 -0.29 24.06
CA SER A 465 -5.96 -0.34 22.60
C SER A 465 -7.44 -0.41 22.21
N GLU A 466 -8.31 -0.80 23.14
CA GLU A 466 -9.77 -0.86 22.93
C GLU A 466 -10.47 0.45 23.29
N ASP A 467 -9.77 1.36 23.96
CA ASP A 467 -10.34 2.61 24.43
C ASP A 467 -10.26 3.71 23.36
N LEU A 468 -11.40 3.95 22.72
CA LEU A 468 -11.58 4.89 21.61
C LEU A 468 -11.97 6.30 22.06
N THR A 469 -11.71 6.67 23.32
CA THR A 469 -12.10 7.96 23.91
C THR A 469 -11.05 9.06 23.73
N ILE A 470 -10.62 9.28 22.48
CA ILE A 470 -9.77 10.42 22.11
C ILE A 470 -10.63 11.44 21.35
N ALA A 471 -10.83 12.61 21.95
CA ALA A 471 -11.65 13.67 21.38
C ALA A 471 -10.88 14.46 20.31
N LEU A 472 -11.55 14.77 19.21
CA LEU A 472 -11.04 15.65 18.17
C LEU A 472 -11.66 17.03 18.34
N THR A 473 -10.84 18.05 18.63
CA THR A 473 -11.33 19.32 19.18
C THR A 473 -11.50 20.42 18.14
N ASP A 474 -10.81 20.32 17.00
CA ASP A 474 -10.72 21.40 16.00
C ASP A 474 -11.72 21.24 14.84
N THR A 475 -12.91 20.67 15.05
CA THR A 475 -13.91 20.64 13.95
C THR A 475 -14.48 22.05 13.71
N PHE A 476 -14.90 22.72 14.78
CA PHE A 476 -15.43 24.09 14.76
C PHE A 476 -14.57 25.09 15.56
N SER A 477 -13.28 24.77 15.69
CA SER A 477 -12.28 25.35 16.62
C SER A 477 -12.25 24.71 18.01
N THR A 478 -11.03 24.58 18.54
CA THR A 478 -10.75 24.08 19.89
C THR A 478 -11.35 24.99 20.96
N LYS A 479 -11.45 26.30 20.70
CA LYS A 479 -12.11 27.25 21.61
C LYS A 479 -13.58 26.89 21.82
N VAL A 480 -14.33 26.75 20.71
CA VAL A 480 -15.76 26.39 20.75
C VAL A 480 -15.97 25.02 21.37
N PHE A 481 -15.07 24.06 21.09
CA PHE A 481 -15.09 22.76 21.76
C PHE A 481 -15.03 22.90 23.29
N TRP A 482 -14.12 23.72 23.83
CA TRP A 482 -14.02 23.91 25.27
C TRP A 482 -15.26 24.59 25.85
N GLU A 483 -15.78 25.64 25.20
CA GLU A 483 -17.01 26.31 25.63
C GLU A 483 -18.18 25.32 25.70
N ASP A 484 -18.35 24.49 24.66
CA ASP A 484 -19.39 23.48 24.60
C ASP A 484 -19.27 22.44 25.73
N ILE A 485 -18.10 21.84 25.89
CA ILE A 485 -17.86 20.78 26.87
C ILE A 485 -17.89 21.30 28.32
N THR A 486 -17.49 22.56 28.56
CA THR A 486 -17.47 23.15 29.90
C THR A 486 -18.80 23.76 30.33
N SER A 487 -19.64 24.17 29.37
CA SER A 487 -20.95 24.75 29.65
C SER A 487 -21.97 23.73 30.19
N ASN A 488 -21.71 22.43 30.02
CA ASN A 488 -22.60 21.35 30.39
C ASN A 488 -21.92 20.34 31.35
N PRO A 489 -22.55 19.97 32.48
CA PRO A 489 -22.01 18.96 33.40
C PRO A 489 -21.68 17.62 32.73
N LEU A 490 -22.49 17.17 31.76
CA LEU A 490 -22.24 15.94 31.02
C LEU A 490 -20.94 15.99 30.21
N GLY A 491 -20.61 17.16 29.65
CA GLY A 491 -19.36 17.40 28.95
C GLY A 491 -18.16 17.34 29.90
N SER A 492 -18.28 17.95 31.07
CA SER A 492 -17.23 17.88 32.11
C SER A 492 -16.98 16.44 32.57
N ASP A 493 -18.04 15.63 32.69
CA ASP A 493 -17.91 14.21 33.06
C ASP A 493 -17.33 13.35 31.94
N ILE A 494 -17.66 13.65 30.68
CA ILE A 494 -16.96 13.09 29.51
C ILE A 494 -15.47 13.40 29.59
N LEU A 495 -15.09 14.66 29.80
CA LEU A 495 -13.68 15.07 29.82
C LEU A 495 -12.88 14.36 30.93
N LYS A 496 -13.51 14.15 32.11
CA LYS A 496 -12.90 13.38 33.21
C LYS A 496 -12.64 11.93 32.81
N ARG A 497 -13.58 11.27 32.14
CA ARG A 497 -13.46 9.85 31.76
C ARG A 497 -12.59 9.62 30.53
N TRP A 498 -12.75 10.44 29.50
CA TRP A 498 -12.09 10.25 28.20
C TRP A 498 -10.57 10.32 28.32
N ARG A 499 -9.87 9.46 27.59
CA ARG A 499 -8.41 9.30 27.71
C ARG A 499 -7.60 10.51 27.29
N GLY A 500 -8.09 11.29 26.33
CA GLY A 500 -7.27 12.35 25.77
C GLY A 500 -7.89 13.11 24.60
N LEU A 501 -7.04 13.90 23.96
CA LEU A 501 -7.37 14.77 22.82
C LEU A 501 -6.47 14.43 21.64
N ARG A 502 -6.94 14.70 20.43
CA ARG A 502 -6.13 14.70 19.21
C ARG A 502 -5.97 16.12 18.68
N GLN A 503 -4.73 16.51 18.45
CA GLN A 503 -4.37 17.79 17.82
C GLN A 503 -4.12 17.57 16.33
N ASP A 504 -4.92 18.23 15.50
CA ASP A 504 -4.93 18.07 14.03
C ASP A 504 -4.83 19.40 13.25
N SER A 505 -4.78 20.54 13.94
CA SER A 505 -4.49 21.86 13.38
C SER A 505 -4.04 22.88 14.46
N GLY A 506 -3.56 24.05 14.03
CA GLY A 506 -3.13 25.14 14.91
C GLY A 506 -1.74 24.97 15.55
N ASP A 507 -1.40 25.87 16.46
CA ASP A 507 -0.13 25.82 17.20
C ASP A 507 -0.18 24.75 18.31
N SER A 508 0.71 23.76 18.21
CA SER A 508 0.73 22.62 19.14
C SER A 508 1.06 23.00 20.59
N GLY A 509 1.85 24.06 20.81
CA GLY A 509 2.23 24.50 22.15
C GLY A 509 1.08 25.21 22.86
N ALA A 510 0.44 26.15 22.17
CA ALA A 510 -0.78 26.81 22.61
C ALA A 510 -1.90 25.80 22.86
N PHE A 511 -2.05 24.81 21.98
CA PHE A 511 -3.00 23.72 22.16
C PHE A 511 -2.77 22.96 23.48
N VAL A 512 -1.53 22.51 23.72
CA VAL A 512 -1.19 21.77 24.94
C VAL A 512 -1.37 22.63 26.18
N GLN A 513 -0.88 23.87 26.16
CA GLN A 513 -1.02 24.78 27.31
C GLN A 513 -2.49 25.01 27.65
N HIS A 514 -3.33 25.27 26.66
CA HIS A 514 -4.76 25.45 26.86
C HIS A 514 -5.41 24.17 27.41
N ALA A 515 -5.07 22.98 26.89
CA ALA A 515 -5.57 21.72 27.42
C ALA A 515 -5.18 21.51 28.90
N LEU A 516 -3.94 21.82 29.29
CA LEU A 516 -3.49 21.75 30.68
C LEU A 516 -4.32 22.66 31.59
N ASP A 517 -4.54 23.90 31.16
CA ASP A 517 -5.28 24.90 31.94
C ASP A 517 -6.74 24.46 32.12
N MET A 518 -7.35 23.91 31.06
CA MET A 518 -8.71 23.38 31.12
C MET A 518 -8.82 22.15 32.02
N TYR A 519 -7.88 21.20 31.93
CA TYR A 519 -7.86 20.05 32.84
C TYR A 519 -7.70 20.47 34.30
N ARG A 520 -6.76 21.37 34.60
CA ARG A 520 -6.54 21.88 35.97
C ARG A 520 -7.76 22.62 36.49
N LYS A 521 -8.39 23.46 35.67
CA LYS A 521 -9.63 24.18 36.02
C LYS A 521 -10.77 23.23 36.39
N MET A 522 -10.81 22.04 35.79
CA MET A 522 -11.80 21.00 36.10
C MET A 522 -11.37 20.02 37.21
N GLY A 523 -10.22 20.24 37.86
CA GLY A 523 -9.69 19.34 38.88
C GLY A 523 -9.21 17.99 38.33
N ILE A 524 -8.85 17.94 37.04
CA ILE A 524 -8.31 16.75 36.38
C ILE A 524 -6.79 16.85 36.40
N ASP A 525 -6.11 15.79 36.86
CA ASP A 525 -4.64 15.68 36.75
C ASP A 525 -4.24 15.49 35.28
N PRO A 526 -3.55 16.45 34.63
CA PRO A 526 -3.17 16.34 33.23
C PRO A 526 -2.20 15.19 32.94
N SER A 527 -1.45 14.70 33.94
CA SER A 527 -0.52 13.57 33.77
C SER A 527 -1.25 12.27 33.41
N THR A 528 -2.53 12.19 33.76
CA THR A 528 -3.43 11.07 33.45
C THR A 528 -4.03 11.17 32.05
N LYS A 529 -3.81 12.26 31.32
CA LYS A 529 -4.36 12.48 29.97
C LYS A 529 -3.30 12.22 28.90
N LEU A 530 -3.75 12.19 27.65
CA LEU A 530 -2.95 11.94 26.47
C LEU A 530 -3.28 12.99 25.40
N VAL A 531 -2.25 13.51 24.73
CA VAL A 531 -2.41 14.25 23.48
C VAL A 531 -1.85 13.41 22.34
N ILE A 532 -2.67 13.17 21.32
CA ILE A 532 -2.24 12.55 20.07
C ILE A 532 -1.97 13.66 19.06
N PHE A 533 -0.72 13.80 18.63
CA PHE A 533 -0.35 14.72 17.55
C PHE A 533 -0.46 14.00 16.21
N SER A 534 -1.13 14.61 15.22
CA SER A 534 -1.29 14.04 13.88
C SER A 534 -1.14 15.02 12.71
N ASP A 535 -0.98 16.33 12.97
CA ASP A 535 -0.84 17.34 11.90
C ASP A 535 0.57 17.36 11.31
N GLY A 536 0.73 16.84 10.08
CA GLY A 536 1.91 17.09 9.24
C GLY A 536 3.26 16.68 9.84
N LEU A 537 3.30 15.61 10.64
CA LEU A 537 4.48 15.24 11.42
C LEU A 537 5.65 14.71 10.58
N ASN A 538 6.86 15.08 10.99
CA ASN A 538 8.14 14.46 10.60
C ASN A 538 8.96 14.13 11.85
N VAL A 539 10.12 13.48 11.69
CA VAL A 539 10.96 13.04 12.82
C VAL A 539 11.36 14.19 13.75
N SER A 540 11.89 15.28 13.20
CA SER A 540 12.30 16.45 13.98
C SER A 540 11.15 17.04 14.78
N ARG A 541 9.98 17.22 14.13
CA ARG A 541 8.78 17.76 14.77
C ARG A 541 8.27 16.85 15.89
N CYS A 542 8.29 15.54 15.71
CA CYS A 542 7.90 14.60 16.78
C CYS A 542 8.82 14.76 18.01
N LYS A 543 10.13 14.91 17.79
CA LYS A 543 11.11 15.09 18.89
C LYS A 543 10.91 16.40 19.64
N GLU A 544 10.60 17.49 18.94
CA GLU A 544 10.25 18.77 19.56
C GLU A 544 9.01 18.65 20.45
N LEU A 545 7.95 18.07 19.90
CA LEU A 545 6.67 17.89 20.61
C LEU A 545 6.79 16.91 21.78
N GLN A 546 7.60 15.87 21.66
CA GLN A 546 7.88 14.94 22.76
C GLN A 546 8.54 15.66 23.95
N ARG A 547 9.58 16.47 23.69
CA ARG A 547 10.23 17.27 24.74
C ARG A 547 9.25 18.23 25.40
N MET A 548 8.47 18.96 24.59
CA MET A 548 7.44 19.87 25.09
C MET A 548 6.41 19.14 25.97
N ALA A 549 5.91 17.98 25.54
CA ALA A 549 4.95 17.22 26.32
C ALA A 549 5.52 16.72 27.66
N GLU A 550 6.79 16.29 27.67
CA GLU A 550 7.50 15.91 28.90
C GLU A 550 7.68 17.09 29.86
N GLU A 551 8.11 18.25 29.35
CA GLU A 551 8.26 19.49 30.12
C GLU A 551 6.93 19.95 30.73
N CYS A 552 5.84 19.79 29.98
CA CYS A 552 4.48 20.10 30.41
C CYS A 552 3.85 19.05 31.34
N GLY A 553 4.46 17.86 31.48
CA GLY A 553 3.93 16.76 32.29
C GLY A 553 2.68 16.09 31.73
N ILE A 554 2.51 16.06 30.40
CA ILE A 554 1.38 15.40 29.72
C ILE A 554 1.87 14.26 28.82
N ARG A 555 1.11 13.16 28.71
CA ARG A 555 1.50 12.05 27.83
C ARG A 555 1.27 12.42 26.36
N ALA A 556 2.15 11.94 25.49
CA ALA A 556 2.07 12.18 24.05
C ALA A 556 2.06 10.87 23.24
N GLY A 557 1.33 10.90 22.13
CA GLY A 557 1.36 9.88 21.08
C GLY A 557 1.41 10.54 19.70
N PHE A 558 1.96 9.84 18.72
CA PHE A 558 2.28 10.44 17.42
C PHE A 558 1.73 9.59 16.28
N GLY A 559 0.80 10.14 15.51
CA GLY A 559 0.30 9.56 14.27
C GLY A 559 1.06 10.13 13.07
N VAL A 560 2.05 9.40 12.56
CA VAL A 560 2.89 9.88 11.44
C VAL A 560 2.43 9.23 10.14
N GLY A 561 2.01 10.05 9.18
CA GLY A 561 1.46 9.59 7.89
C GLY A 561 2.43 9.75 6.72
N THR A 562 2.17 10.75 5.87
CA THR A 562 2.86 10.99 4.59
C THR A 562 4.39 10.98 4.69
N ASN A 563 4.97 11.49 5.78
CA ASN A 563 6.42 11.49 5.97
C ASN A 563 7.02 10.07 6.05
N LEU A 564 6.23 9.06 6.42
CA LEU A 564 6.66 7.66 6.38
C LEU A 564 6.39 7.03 5.03
N THR A 565 5.16 7.15 4.50
CA THR A 565 4.70 6.34 3.35
C THR A 565 4.87 7.01 1.98
N ASN A 566 5.32 8.25 1.91
CA ASN A 566 5.53 8.99 0.67
C ASN A 566 6.65 10.05 0.78
N ASP A 567 7.81 9.63 1.30
CA ASP A 567 9.03 10.47 1.40
C ASP A 567 10.10 9.96 0.42
N PHE A 568 10.11 10.54 -0.78
CA PHE A 568 10.95 10.11 -1.90
C PHE A 568 11.78 11.27 -2.47
N CYS A 569 12.92 10.92 -3.05
CA CYS A 569 13.66 11.79 -3.96
C CYS A 569 13.52 11.29 -5.39
N ARG A 570 13.59 12.23 -6.35
CA ARG A 570 13.70 11.98 -7.78
C ARG A 570 14.95 11.16 -8.08
N VAL A 571 14.84 10.20 -8.99
CA VAL A 571 15.99 9.37 -9.38
C VAL A 571 16.91 10.15 -10.30
N SER A 572 16.35 11.00 -11.14
CA SER A 572 17.07 11.79 -12.14
C SER A 572 18.04 12.81 -11.53
N ASP A 573 17.64 13.54 -10.49
CA ASP A 573 18.38 14.68 -9.95
C ASP A 573 18.54 14.69 -8.42
N GLY A 574 17.91 13.75 -7.70
CA GLY A 574 17.99 13.64 -6.24
C GLY A 574 17.14 14.67 -5.47
N THR A 575 16.39 15.54 -6.13
CA THR A 575 15.49 16.51 -5.48
C THR A 575 14.26 15.83 -4.86
N PRO A 576 13.57 16.43 -3.87
CA PRO A 576 12.38 15.82 -3.30
C PRO A 576 11.25 15.59 -4.32
N SER A 577 10.71 14.37 -4.40
CA SER A 577 9.48 14.04 -5.15
C SER A 577 8.29 14.18 -4.22
N ARG A 578 7.55 15.29 -4.36
CA ARG A 578 6.44 15.65 -3.47
C ARG A 578 5.27 14.66 -3.58
N ALA A 579 4.67 14.31 -2.45
CA ALA A 579 3.42 13.58 -2.39
C ALA A 579 2.24 14.41 -2.96
N LEU A 580 1.22 13.75 -3.50
CA LEU A 580 -0.03 14.42 -3.89
C LEU A 580 -0.71 15.06 -2.66
N ASN A 581 -1.04 16.34 -2.76
CA ASN A 581 -1.81 17.03 -1.73
C ASN A 581 -3.31 16.94 -2.06
N MET A 582 -3.96 15.88 -1.61
CA MET A 582 -5.35 15.60 -1.92
C MET A 582 -6.16 15.24 -0.67
N VAL A 583 -7.47 15.46 -0.76
CA VAL A 583 -8.45 15.14 0.30
C VAL A 583 -9.74 14.62 -0.31
N ILE A 584 -10.42 13.74 0.41
CA ILE A 584 -11.84 13.46 0.23
C ILE A 584 -12.54 13.91 1.51
N LYS A 585 -13.57 14.76 1.40
CA LYS A 585 -14.26 15.36 2.55
C LYS A 585 -15.76 15.19 2.42
N LEU A 586 -16.43 14.99 3.56
CA LEU A 586 -17.89 15.08 3.65
C LEU A 586 -18.31 16.48 3.20
N SER A 587 -19.10 16.57 2.12
CA SER A 587 -19.54 17.82 1.51
C SER A 587 -21.00 18.13 1.81
N SER A 588 -21.85 17.12 1.95
CA SER A 588 -23.25 17.30 2.36
C SER A 588 -23.81 16.12 3.14
N VAL A 589 -24.81 16.41 3.98
CA VAL A 589 -25.63 15.44 4.69
C VAL A 589 -27.10 15.80 4.51
N GLN A 590 -27.92 14.85 4.04
CA GLN A 590 -29.33 15.08 3.71
C GLN A 590 -29.55 16.31 2.79
N GLY A 591 -28.63 16.51 1.84
CA GLY A 591 -28.66 17.65 0.91
C GLY A 591 -28.23 18.99 1.51
N LYS A 592 -27.93 19.06 2.81
CA LYS A 592 -27.41 20.28 3.47
C LYS A 592 -25.88 20.30 3.42
N PRO A 593 -25.23 21.45 3.18
CA PRO A 593 -23.78 21.55 3.20
C PRO A 593 -23.19 21.15 4.56
N ALA A 594 -22.09 20.39 4.53
CA ALA A 594 -21.29 20.08 5.70
C ALA A 594 -20.00 20.89 5.69
N ILE A 595 -19.63 21.49 6.83
CA ILE A 595 -18.47 22.39 6.93
C ILE A 595 -17.48 21.98 8.02
N LYS A 596 -16.24 22.45 7.92
CA LYS A 596 -15.20 22.45 8.97
C LYS A 596 -14.60 23.85 9.05
N ILE A 597 -14.38 24.37 10.25
CA ILE A 597 -13.67 25.64 10.48
C ILE A 597 -12.18 25.36 10.80
N SER A 598 -11.88 24.48 11.75
CA SER A 598 -10.51 24.29 12.28
C SER A 598 -9.94 25.46 13.09
N ASP A 599 -8.79 25.25 13.72
CA ASP A 599 -8.07 26.32 14.45
C ASP A 599 -7.22 27.19 13.52
N ASP A 600 -7.09 26.80 12.25
CA ASP A 600 -6.41 27.57 11.21
C ASP A 600 -7.45 28.08 10.21
N LEU A 601 -7.68 29.39 10.20
CA LEU A 601 -8.69 30.03 9.33
C LEU A 601 -8.45 29.76 7.83
N THR A 602 -7.21 29.44 7.43
CA THR A 602 -6.89 29.09 6.04
C THR A 602 -7.31 27.67 5.66
N LYS A 603 -7.69 26.84 6.65
CA LYS A 603 -8.08 25.44 6.49
C LYS A 603 -9.61 25.22 6.58
N ASN A 604 -10.41 26.29 6.65
CA ASN A 604 -11.87 26.21 6.53
C ASN A 604 -12.26 25.42 5.27
N THR A 605 -13.27 24.56 5.35
CA THR A 605 -13.80 23.84 4.20
C THR A 605 -15.30 23.66 4.26
N GLY A 606 -15.94 23.71 3.10
CA GLY A 606 -17.39 23.60 2.96
C GLY A 606 -17.93 24.78 2.15
N ASP A 607 -19.25 24.91 2.12
CA ASP A 607 -19.92 26.04 1.48
C ASP A 607 -19.56 27.38 2.19
N PRO A 608 -19.15 28.43 1.46
CA PRO A 608 -18.72 29.69 2.08
C PRO A 608 -19.81 30.41 2.87
N ASP A 609 -21.08 30.34 2.42
CA ASP A 609 -22.19 31.02 3.10
C ASP A 609 -22.53 30.30 4.39
N GLU A 610 -22.51 28.96 4.39
CA GLU A 610 -22.66 28.14 5.59
C GLU A 610 -21.51 28.35 6.58
N VAL A 611 -20.26 28.46 6.09
CA VAL A 611 -19.10 28.80 6.93
C VAL A 611 -19.28 30.16 7.58
N ALA A 612 -19.71 31.18 6.82
CA ALA A 612 -19.97 32.51 7.36
C ALA A 612 -21.10 32.51 8.39
N TYR A 613 -22.18 31.77 8.14
CA TYR A 613 -23.30 31.62 9.07
C TYR A 613 -22.87 31.03 10.41
N VAL A 614 -22.03 29.99 10.42
CA VAL A 614 -21.58 29.31 11.65
C VAL A 614 -20.50 30.12 12.41
N GLN A 615 -19.84 31.07 11.74
CA GLN A 615 -18.87 31.97 12.38
C GLN A 615 -19.52 33.16 13.09
N LEU A 616 -20.77 33.50 12.74
CA LEU A 616 -21.58 34.52 13.42
C LEU A 616 -22.11 34.00 14.76
#